data_AF-A0A7L3JPE2-F1
#
_entry.id   AF-A0A7L3JPE2-F1
#
_cell.length_a   1.000
_cell.length_b   1.000
_cell.length_c   1.000
_cell.angle_alpha   90.00
_cell.angle_beta   90.00
_cell.angle_gamma   90.00
#
_symmetry.space_group_name_H-M   'P 1'
#
loop_
_entity.id
_entity.type
_entity.pdbx_description
1 polymer ?
#
loop_
_entity_poly.entity_id
_entity_poly.type
_entity_poly.pdbx_seq_one_letter_code
_entity_poly.pdbx_strand_id
1 'polypeptide(L)'
;GSGDRSRGGCLRAYAALPVWVVEDHQDVLPFIYRAIGSKHLPASNISFVHLDSHPDLLIPVNMPADTVFDKEALFSELSIENWIMPAVYAGHISQVVWLHPPWAQQISEGKHHFLVGKDISTTTIRVTGTDHYFLSDGLYVPADQLENQKPLNLHVILVNPTEASNSQEENGEVASAKRLKLNTDDTASTASASSSVLPGDLDHSTPSLKKKEVQNASAPNKAETLSECSASSFLRNSECPIKEVIKDVCQVLQKGDAYVLDIDLDFFSVKNPFKEMYTQTEYELLQELYNFKKPHRNATE
;
A
#
# COMPACT_ATOMS: atom_id res chain seq x y z
N GLY A 1 6.22 -42.67 -19.90
CA GLY A 1 5.02 -42.39 -20.73
C GLY A 1 4.87 -40.89 -20.85
N SER A 2 4.30 -40.40 -21.95
CA SER A 2 4.13 -38.96 -22.18
C SER A 2 3.05 -38.39 -21.25
N GLY A 3 3.41 -37.41 -20.42
CA GLY A 3 2.46 -36.69 -19.58
C GLY A 3 1.50 -35.86 -20.44
N ASP A 4 0.22 -35.91 -20.13
CA ASP A 4 -0.81 -35.15 -20.85
C ASP A 4 -0.60 -33.65 -20.64
N ARG A 5 -0.34 -32.92 -21.73
CA ARG A 5 -0.42 -31.45 -21.71
C ARG A 5 -1.89 -31.08 -21.80
N SER A 6 -2.50 -30.88 -20.64
CA SER A 6 -3.90 -30.52 -20.51
C SER A 6 -4.26 -29.38 -21.48
N ARG A 7 -5.37 -29.56 -22.20
CA ARG A 7 -5.84 -28.61 -23.21
C ARG A 7 -6.35 -27.34 -22.54
N GLY A 8 -5.45 -26.39 -22.29
CA GLY A 8 -5.79 -25.03 -21.87
C GLY A 8 -6.82 -24.44 -22.84
N GLY A 9 -8.02 -24.16 -22.32
CA GLY A 9 -9.06 -23.49 -23.09
C GLY A 9 -8.65 -22.05 -23.39
N CYS A 10 -8.96 -21.56 -24.59
CA CYS A 10 -8.67 -20.17 -24.95
C CYS A 10 -9.33 -19.20 -23.96
N LEU A 11 -8.57 -18.21 -23.50
CA LEU A 11 -9.09 -17.15 -22.62
C LEU A 11 -10.12 -16.28 -23.37
N ARG A 12 -11.08 -15.76 -22.62
CA ARG A 12 -12.08 -14.82 -23.10
C ARG A 12 -11.56 -13.40 -22.96
N ALA A 13 -11.75 -12.59 -24.00
CA ALA A 13 -11.55 -11.14 -23.92
C ALA A 13 -12.83 -10.45 -23.39
N TYR A 14 -12.65 -9.39 -22.60
CA TYR A 14 -13.70 -8.40 -22.36
C TYR A 14 -13.81 -7.46 -23.57
N ALA A 15 -14.99 -6.84 -23.77
CA ALA A 15 -15.20 -5.88 -24.87
C ALA A 15 -14.51 -4.51 -24.65
N ALA A 16 -14.13 -4.22 -23.40
CA ALA A 16 -13.35 -3.07 -22.96
C ALA A 16 -12.49 -3.51 -21.76
N LEU A 17 -11.55 -2.68 -21.32
CA LEU A 17 -10.76 -2.96 -20.11
C LEU A 17 -11.71 -3.08 -18.89
N PRO A 18 -11.70 -4.20 -18.15
CA PRO A 18 -12.46 -4.30 -16.90
C PRO A 18 -11.82 -3.40 -15.85
N VAL A 19 -12.63 -2.59 -15.17
CA VAL A 19 -12.23 -1.76 -14.04
C VAL A 19 -13.24 -2.00 -12.92
N TRP A 20 -12.74 -2.14 -11.69
CA TRP A 20 -13.55 -2.26 -10.49
C TRP A 20 -13.04 -1.22 -9.49
N VAL A 21 -13.92 -0.75 -8.63
CA VAL A 21 -13.61 0.11 -7.49
C VAL A 21 -14.26 -0.56 -6.28
N VAL A 22 -13.52 -0.62 -5.18
CA VAL A 22 -13.92 -1.21 -3.90
C VAL A 22 -13.65 -0.19 -2.79
N GLU A 23 -14.26 -0.37 -1.62
CA GLU A 23 -14.03 0.52 -0.46
C GLU A 23 -12.89 -0.05 0.41
N ASP A 24 -13.03 -1.29 0.87
CA ASP A 24 -11.94 -2.02 1.53
C ASP A 24 -11.12 -2.82 0.50
N HIS A 25 -9.80 -2.82 0.65
CA HIS A 25 -8.85 -3.36 -0.33
C HIS A 25 -9.06 -4.85 -0.66
N GLN A 26 -9.34 -5.69 0.34
CA GLN A 26 -9.55 -7.13 0.15
C GLN A 26 -10.77 -7.50 -0.73
N ASP A 27 -11.74 -6.60 -0.89
CA ASP A 27 -12.93 -6.83 -1.72
C ASP A 27 -12.60 -6.97 -3.22
N VAL A 28 -11.37 -6.64 -3.65
CA VAL A 28 -10.88 -6.89 -5.02
C VAL A 28 -10.80 -8.39 -5.35
N LEU A 29 -10.54 -9.25 -4.36
CA LEU A 29 -10.33 -10.69 -4.54
C LEU A 29 -11.55 -11.42 -5.16
N PRO A 30 -12.80 -11.18 -4.71
CA PRO A 30 -14.01 -11.61 -5.41
C PRO A 30 -14.03 -11.36 -6.94
N PHE A 31 -13.49 -10.23 -7.40
CA PHE A 31 -13.48 -9.86 -8.82
C PHE A 31 -12.40 -10.62 -9.59
N ILE A 32 -11.21 -10.79 -9.00
CA ILE A 32 -10.11 -11.59 -9.54
C ILE A 32 -10.56 -13.05 -9.69
N TYR A 33 -11.11 -13.65 -8.62
CA TYR A 33 -11.61 -15.03 -8.65
C TYR A 33 -12.75 -15.22 -9.67
N ARG A 34 -13.63 -14.22 -9.83
CA ARG A 34 -14.66 -14.24 -10.88
C ARG A 34 -14.06 -14.17 -12.29
N ALA A 35 -12.99 -13.39 -12.51
CA ALA A 35 -12.30 -13.32 -13.79
C ALA A 35 -11.57 -14.64 -14.14
N ILE A 36 -10.97 -15.32 -13.15
CA ILE A 36 -10.37 -16.65 -13.29
C ILE A 36 -11.45 -17.70 -13.61
N GLY A 37 -12.50 -17.82 -12.78
CA GLY A 37 -13.57 -18.80 -12.95
C GLY A 37 -14.36 -18.63 -14.26
N SER A 38 -14.50 -17.39 -14.75
CA SER A 38 -15.10 -17.10 -16.06
C SER A 38 -14.14 -17.19 -17.25
N LYS A 39 -12.86 -17.54 -17.01
CA LYS A 39 -11.77 -17.71 -18.01
C LYS A 39 -11.39 -16.44 -18.77
N HIS A 40 -11.48 -15.28 -18.13
CA HIS A 40 -10.87 -14.03 -18.62
C HIS A 40 -9.45 -13.86 -18.08
N LEU A 41 -9.13 -14.45 -16.92
CA LEU A 41 -7.79 -14.69 -16.43
C LEU A 41 -7.44 -16.19 -16.51
N PRO A 42 -6.15 -16.56 -16.61
CA PRO A 42 -5.68 -17.94 -16.48
C PRO A 42 -5.86 -18.45 -15.05
N ALA A 43 -5.79 -19.78 -14.87
CA ALA A 43 -5.94 -20.40 -13.54
C ALA A 43 -4.67 -20.30 -12.66
N SER A 44 -3.55 -19.87 -13.23
CA SER A 44 -2.22 -19.83 -12.60
C SER A 44 -1.31 -18.87 -13.36
N ASN A 45 -0.13 -18.59 -12.80
CA ASN A 45 0.91 -17.75 -13.39
C ASN A 45 0.45 -16.31 -13.74
N ILE A 46 -0.44 -15.75 -12.92
CA ILE A 46 -0.80 -14.34 -12.97
C ILE A 46 0.34 -13.53 -12.35
N SER A 47 0.72 -12.44 -13.02
CA SER A 47 1.56 -11.38 -12.43
C SER A 47 0.67 -10.31 -11.79
N PHE A 48 0.89 -10.00 -10.52
CA PHE A 48 0.21 -8.90 -9.84
C PHE A 48 1.10 -7.64 -9.85
N VAL A 49 0.55 -6.48 -10.20
CA VAL A 49 1.24 -5.19 -10.10
C VAL A 49 0.45 -4.33 -9.12
N HIS A 50 1.09 -3.97 -8.02
CA HIS A 50 0.46 -3.30 -6.87
C HIS A 50 1.10 -1.93 -6.65
N LEU A 51 0.29 -0.86 -6.61
CA LEU A 51 0.73 0.50 -6.27
C LEU A 51 0.12 0.88 -4.93
N ASP A 52 0.92 0.86 -3.87
CA ASP A 52 0.48 1.13 -2.49
C ASP A 52 1.67 1.52 -1.60
N SER A 53 1.37 2.17 -0.48
CA SER A 53 2.27 2.31 0.68
C SER A 53 2.42 1.02 1.50
N HIS A 54 1.59 0.01 1.28
CA HIS A 54 1.59 -1.28 1.99
C HIS A 54 1.88 -2.45 1.02
N PRO A 55 2.54 -3.54 1.46
CA PRO A 55 2.79 -4.68 0.57
C PRO A 55 1.60 -5.64 0.44
N ASP A 56 0.77 -5.70 1.48
CA ASP A 56 -0.41 -6.57 1.67
C ASP A 56 -0.14 -8.06 1.50
N LEU A 57 1.09 -8.44 1.90
CA LEU A 57 1.61 -9.79 1.91
C LEU A 57 1.63 -10.43 3.31
N LEU A 58 0.87 -9.90 4.29
CA LEU A 58 0.64 -10.63 5.53
C LEU A 58 -0.31 -11.83 5.29
N ILE A 59 -0.50 -12.62 6.33
CA ILE A 59 -1.33 -13.82 6.34
C ILE A 59 -2.10 -13.81 7.67
N PRO A 60 -3.41 -14.11 7.70
CA PRO A 60 -4.13 -14.30 8.95
C PRO A 60 -3.50 -15.46 9.75
N VAL A 61 -2.76 -15.13 10.83
CA VAL A 61 -1.81 -16.05 11.49
C VAL A 61 -2.43 -17.35 12.00
N ASN A 62 -3.74 -17.34 12.30
CA ASN A 62 -4.51 -18.45 12.83
C ASN A 62 -5.39 -19.18 11.80
N MET A 63 -5.53 -18.65 10.57
CA MET A 63 -6.41 -19.24 9.56
C MET A 63 -5.80 -20.57 9.04
N PRO A 64 -6.53 -21.69 9.10
CA PRO A 64 -6.11 -22.94 8.47
C PRO A 64 -5.88 -22.74 6.97
N ALA A 65 -4.78 -23.23 6.43
CA ALA A 65 -4.43 -23.00 5.03
C ALA A 65 -5.45 -23.61 4.05
N ASP A 66 -6.18 -24.65 4.46
CA ASP A 66 -7.21 -25.28 3.65
C ASP A 66 -8.47 -24.39 3.48
N THR A 67 -8.66 -23.38 4.35
CA THR A 67 -9.72 -22.36 4.22
C THR A 67 -9.64 -21.59 2.91
N VAL A 68 -8.47 -21.46 2.29
CA VAL A 68 -8.28 -20.79 0.98
C VAL A 68 -9.12 -21.41 -0.14
N PHE A 69 -9.55 -22.67 0.02
CA PHE A 69 -10.38 -23.37 -0.97
C PHE A 69 -11.89 -23.32 -0.66
N ASP A 70 -12.29 -22.78 0.50
CA ASP A 70 -13.67 -22.37 0.79
C ASP A 70 -13.78 -20.84 0.61
N LYS A 71 -14.42 -20.43 -0.49
CA LYS A 71 -14.50 -19.01 -0.88
C LYS A 71 -15.23 -18.16 0.16
N GLU A 72 -16.30 -18.68 0.74
CA GLU A 72 -17.14 -17.96 1.68
C GLU A 72 -16.45 -17.83 3.05
N ALA A 73 -15.79 -18.88 3.52
CA ALA A 73 -14.99 -18.82 4.75
C ALA A 73 -13.73 -17.97 4.58
N LEU A 74 -13.01 -18.10 3.44
CA LEU A 74 -11.83 -17.28 3.14
C LEU A 74 -12.16 -15.79 3.24
N PHE A 75 -13.21 -15.32 2.55
CA PHE A 75 -13.54 -13.89 2.52
C PHE A 75 -13.97 -13.32 3.89
N SER A 76 -14.30 -14.15 4.88
CA SER A 76 -14.55 -13.72 6.26
C SER A 76 -13.30 -13.66 7.16
N GLU A 77 -12.16 -14.18 6.69
CA GLU A 77 -10.87 -14.18 7.40
C GLU A 77 -9.88 -13.13 6.85
N LEU A 78 -10.26 -12.39 5.80
CA LEU A 78 -9.39 -11.38 5.15
C LEU A 78 -9.59 -9.97 5.69
N SER A 79 -8.49 -9.21 5.66
CA SER A 79 -8.42 -7.78 5.92
C SER A 79 -7.51 -7.11 4.89
N ILE A 80 -7.48 -5.77 4.89
CA ILE A 80 -6.74 -4.94 3.95
C ILE A 80 -5.26 -5.34 3.81
N GLU A 81 -4.61 -5.81 4.87
CA GLU A 81 -3.16 -6.06 4.90
C GLU A 81 -2.73 -7.50 4.51
N ASN A 82 -3.67 -8.41 4.26
CA ASN A 82 -3.39 -9.87 4.27
C ASN A 82 -3.97 -10.70 3.11
N TRP A 83 -4.62 -10.06 2.12
CA TRP A 83 -5.46 -10.74 1.14
C TRP A 83 -4.74 -11.29 -0.10
N ILE A 84 -3.53 -10.81 -0.44
CA ILE A 84 -2.79 -11.26 -1.64
C ILE A 84 -2.26 -12.69 -1.46
N MET A 85 -1.75 -13.01 -0.26
CA MET A 85 -1.07 -14.28 0.01
C MET A 85 -1.94 -15.53 -0.12
N PRO A 86 -3.22 -15.53 0.28
CA PRO A 86 -4.19 -16.57 -0.08
C PRO A 86 -4.24 -16.88 -1.59
N ALA A 87 -4.25 -15.86 -2.46
CA ALA A 87 -4.28 -16.06 -3.91
C ALA A 87 -2.96 -16.62 -4.47
N VAL A 88 -1.84 -16.35 -3.79
CA VAL A 88 -0.54 -16.99 -4.07
C VAL A 88 -0.55 -18.45 -3.62
N TYR A 89 -1.04 -18.76 -2.41
CA TYR A 89 -1.13 -20.15 -1.91
C TYR A 89 -2.13 -21.01 -2.72
N ALA A 90 -3.21 -20.42 -3.23
CA ALA A 90 -4.11 -21.05 -4.20
C ALA A 90 -3.40 -21.41 -5.54
N GLY A 91 -2.25 -20.78 -5.82
CA GLY A 91 -1.47 -20.99 -7.04
C GLY A 91 -1.89 -20.10 -8.23
N HIS A 92 -2.73 -19.10 -7.99
CA HIS A 92 -3.20 -18.18 -9.02
C HIS A 92 -2.12 -17.14 -9.38
N ILE A 93 -1.56 -16.47 -8.37
CA ILE A 93 -0.51 -15.46 -8.51
C ILE A 93 0.88 -16.12 -8.31
N SER A 94 1.85 -15.78 -9.18
CA SER A 94 3.24 -16.30 -9.10
C SER A 94 4.32 -15.20 -9.06
N GLN A 95 3.98 -14.00 -9.56
CA GLN A 95 4.81 -12.80 -9.46
C GLN A 95 3.99 -11.71 -8.76
N VAL A 96 4.61 -10.95 -7.86
CA VAL A 96 4.08 -9.68 -7.35
C VAL A 96 5.11 -8.60 -7.63
N VAL A 97 4.67 -7.45 -8.16
CA VAL A 97 5.49 -6.25 -8.33
C VAL A 97 4.89 -5.15 -7.47
N TRP A 98 5.52 -4.90 -6.31
CA TRP A 98 5.12 -3.83 -5.41
C TRP A 98 5.86 -2.56 -5.77
N LEU A 99 5.12 -1.58 -6.29
CA LEU A 99 5.56 -0.24 -6.64
C LEU A 99 5.23 0.67 -5.46
N HIS A 100 6.24 1.04 -4.67
CA HIS A 100 6.05 1.68 -3.37
C HIS A 100 6.62 3.11 -3.33
N PRO A 101 6.01 4.04 -2.57
CA PRO A 101 6.52 5.38 -2.39
C PRO A 101 7.70 5.43 -1.38
N PRO A 102 8.49 6.52 -1.33
CA PRO A 102 9.74 6.58 -0.54
C PRO A 102 9.59 6.43 0.99
N TRP A 103 8.39 6.58 1.53
CA TRP A 103 8.08 6.42 2.95
C TRP A 103 7.67 4.98 3.31
N ALA A 104 7.32 4.15 2.32
CA ALA A 104 7.03 2.73 2.49
C ALA A 104 8.34 1.94 2.44
N GLN A 105 8.68 1.27 3.53
CA GLN A 105 9.99 0.63 3.77
C GLN A 105 9.85 -0.73 4.48
N GLN A 106 8.65 -1.33 4.44
CA GLN A 106 8.31 -2.59 5.12
C GLN A 106 9.14 -3.79 4.62
N ILE A 107 9.40 -3.82 3.31
CA ILE A 107 10.21 -4.85 2.63
C ILE A 107 11.33 -4.12 1.88
N SER A 108 12.53 -4.71 1.86
CA SER A 108 13.70 -4.12 1.20
C SER A 108 13.58 -4.12 -0.33
N GLU A 109 14.14 -3.11 -1.01
CA GLU A 109 14.06 -2.99 -2.47
C GLU A 109 14.82 -4.12 -3.20
N GLY A 110 14.29 -4.54 -4.35
CA GLY A 110 14.94 -5.52 -5.23
C GLY A 110 14.09 -6.73 -5.55
N LYS A 111 14.74 -7.89 -5.70
CA LYS A 111 14.14 -9.13 -6.23
C LYS A 111 14.22 -10.22 -5.16
N HIS A 112 13.07 -10.58 -4.62
CA HIS A 112 12.88 -11.58 -3.56
C HIS A 112 12.25 -12.85 -4.12
N HIS A 113 12.68 -13.99 -3.60
CA HIS A 113 12.16 -15.29 -3.98
C HIS A 113 12.01 -16.16 -2.73
N PHE A 114 10.81 -16.65 -2.48
CA PHE A 114 10.49 -17.50 -1.35
C PHE A 114 9.32 -18.43 -1.65
N LEU A 115 9.14 -19.44 -0.82
CA LEU A 115 8.01 -20.36 -0.91
C LEU A 115 6.89 -19.90 0.03
N VAL A 116 5.66 -20.04 -0.42
CA VAL A 116 4.43 -19.93 0.38
C VAL A 116 3.84 -21.33 0.47
N GLY A 117 3.49 -21.80 1.66
CA GLY A 117 2.96 -23.14 1.85
C GLY A 117 2.14 -23.26 3.12
N LYS A 118 1.65 -24.48 3.36
CA LYS A 118 0.99 -24.83 4.61
C LYS A 118 2.02 -25.44 5.54
N ASP A 119 2.18 -24.88 6.74
CA ASP A 119 3.07 -25.43 7.74
C ASP A 119 2.50 -26.74 8.30
N ILE A 120 3.34 -27.78 8.33
CA ILE A 120 3.01 -29.12 8.83
C ILE A 120 2.65 -29.11 10.32
N SER A 121 3.18 -28.16 11.11
CA SER A 121 2.98 -28.11 12.57
C SER A 121 1.69 -27.40 13.01
N THR A 122 1.36 -26.26 12.39
CA THR A 122 0.17 -25.45 12.73
C THR A 122 -1.00 -25.65 11.76
N THR A 123 -0.78 -26.24 10.59
CA THR A 123 -1.74 -26.32 9.45
C THR A 123 -2.17 -24.98 8.84
N THR A 124 -1.54 -23.87 9.24
CA THR A 124 -1.79 -22.51 8.73
C THR A 124 -0.82 -22.16 7.58
N ILE A 125 -1.08 -21.07 6.84
CA ILE A 125 -0.16 -20.64 5.77
C ILE A 125 1.08 -19.97 6.38
N ARG A 126 2.26 -20.33 5.89
CA ARG A 126 3.56 -19.77 6.29
C ARG A 126 4.48 -19.61 5.07
N VAL A 127 5.57 -18.87 5.24
CA VAL A 127 6.51 -18.51 4.17
C VAL A 127 7.95 -18.87 4.52
N THR A 128 8.81 -18.99 3.50
CA THR A 128 10.28 -19.02 3.69
C THR A 128 10.93 -17.63 3.51
N GLY A 129 10.13 -16.56 3.45
CA GLY A 129 10.60 -15.18 3.32
C GLY A 129 11.30 -14.72 4.60
N THR A 130 12.44 -14.04 4.47
CA THR A 130 13.27 -13.64 5.64
C THR A 130 13.37 -12.13 5.85
N ASP A 131 12.61 -11.33 5.09
CA ASP A 131 12.44 -9.91 5.34
C ASP A 131 11.75 -9.64 6.68
N HIS A 132 12.00 -8.46 7.25
CA HIS A 132 11.50 -8.12 8.59
C HIS A 132 9.98 -8.27 8.72
N TYR A 133 9.25 -7.86 7.69
CA TYR A 133 7.79 -7.97 7.53
C TYR A 133 7.22 -9.38 7.75
N PHE A 134 7.95 -10.45 7.40
CA PHE A 134 7.50 -11.83 7.65
C PHE A 134 8.00 -12.38 8.99
N LEU A 135 9.05 -11.78 9.56
CA LEU A 135 9.68 -12.20 10.81
C LEU A 135 9.02 -11.57 12.05
N SER A 136 8.49 -10.35 11.96
CA SER A 136 7.74 -9.69 13.04
C SER A 136 6.49 -10.47 13.43
N ASP A 137 5.79 -10.99 12.42
CA ASP A 137 4.45 -11.58 12.54
C ASP A 137 4.49 -13.11 12.68
N GLY A 138 5.69 -13.69 12.85
CA GLY A 138 5.87 -15.14 13.02
C GLY A 138 5.50 -15.98 11.80
N LEU A 139 5.53 -15.38 10.60
CA LEU A 139 5.11 -16.04 9.35
C LEU A 139 6.20 -16.91 8.72
N TYR A 140 7.47 -16.80 9.16
CA TYR A 140 8.58 -17.61 8.66
C TYR A 140 8.59 -19.04 9.22
N VAL A 141 8.75 -20.03 8.33
CA VAL A 141 9.18 -21.40 8.68
C VAL A 141 10.22 -21.93 7.67
N PRO A 142 11.05 -22.93 8.05
CA PRO A 142 11.91 -23.67 7.13
C PRO A 142 11.16 -24.36 5.98
N ALA A 143 11.80 -24.48 4.82
CA ALA A 143 11.19 -25.03 3.60
C ALA A 143 10.79 -26.51 3.72
N ASP A 144 11.48 -27.29 4.54
CA ASP A 144 11.17 -28.69 4.84
C ASP A 144 9.95 -28.87 5.77
N GLN A 145 9.46 -27.78 6.37
CA GLN A 145 8.26 -27.76 7.21
C GLN A 145 7.01 -27.31 6.44
N LEU A 146 7.12 -26.99 5.14
CA LEU A 146 6.00 -26.59 4.28
C LEU A 146 5.51 -27.72 3.37
N GLU A 147 4.20 -28.01 3.42
CA GLU A 147 3.50 -28.75 2.38
C GLU A 147 2.83 -27.80 1.34
N ASN A 148 2.44 -28.37 0.19
CA ASN A 148 1.73 -27.67 -0.91
C ASN A 148 2.43 -26.44 -1.52
N GLN A 149 3.73 -26.28 -1.27
CA GLN A 149 4.62 -25.16 -1.65
C GLN A 149 4.33 -24.51 -3.01
N LYS A 150 4.20 -23.18 -3.00
CA LYS A 150 4.09 -22.30 -4.17
C LYS A 150 5.28 -21.32 -4.19
N PRO A 151 6.06 -21.23 -5.28
CA PRO A 151 7.12 -20.23 -5.38
C PRO A 151 6.54 -18.84 -5.72
N LEU A 152 6.80 -17.86 -4.86
CA LEU A 152 6.51 -16.45 -5.12
C LEU A 152 7.78 -15.70 -5.53
N ASN A 153 7.65 -14.85 -6.54
CA ASN A 153 8.69 -13.92 -6.97
C ASN A 153 8.18 -12.51 -6.71
N LEU A 154 8.72 -11.86 -5.68
CA LEU A 154 8.35 -10.50 -5.30
C LEU A 154 9.41 -9.53 -5.83
N HIS A 155 8.97 -8.50 -6.53
CA HIS A 155 9.78 -7.39 -7.00
C HIS A 155 9.35 -6.12 -6.26
N VAL A 156 10.21 -5.60 -5.39
CA VAL A 156 9.97 -4.35 -4.63
C VAL A 156 10.72 -3.23 -5.34
N ILE A 157 9.97 -2.24 -5.83
CA ILE A 157 10.48 -1.18 -6.71
C ILE A 157 10.06 0.20 -6.20
N LEU A 158 11.03 0.99 -5.76
CA LEU A 158 10.83 2.36 -5.29
C LEU A 158 10.39 3.28 -6.44
N VAL A 159 9.20 3.88 -6.30
CA VAL A 159 8.70 4.94 -7.18
C VAL A 159 8.97 6.30 -6.56
N ASN A 160 10.03 6.96 -7.03
CA ASN A 160 10.31 8.34 -6.65
C ASN A 160 9.38 9.30 -7.41
N PRO A 161 8.80 10.33 -6.76
CA PRO A 161 8.11 11.41 -7.46
C PRO A 161 9.05 12.10 -8.45
N THR A 162 8.66 12.16 -9.73
CA THR A 162 9.30 13.10 -10.66
C THR A 162 8.95 14.52 -10.24
N GLU A 163 9.97 15.37 -10.06
CA GLU A 163 9.73 16.81 -10.00
C GLU A 163 8.98 17.26 -11.26
N ALA A 164 7.87 17.96 -11.06
CA ALA A 164 7.14 18.56 -12.16
C ALA A 164 8.06 19.58 -12.85
N SER A 165 8.34 19.37 -14.14
CA SER A 165 9.10 20.33 -14.92
C SER A 165 8.32 21.64 -14.97
N ASN A 166 8.80 22.66 -14.25
CA ASN A 166 8.13 23.95 -14.06
C ASN A 166 8.08 24.80 -15.35
N SER A 167 7.32 24.34 -16.34
CA SER A 167 7.02 25.03 -17.59
C SER A 167 5.92 26.09 -17.36
N GLN A 168 6.29 27.17 -16.66
CA GLN A 168 5.57 28.44 -16.55
C GLN A 168 4.03 28.35 -16.48
N GLU A 169 3.47 28.09 -15.29
CA GLU A 169 2.10 28.55 -15.01
C GLU A 169 2.12 30.07 -14.80
N GLU A 170 1.93 30.81 -15.89
CA GLU A 170 1.89 32.27 -15.89
C GLU A 170 0.56 32.81 -15.33
N ASN A 171 0.48 32.87 -14.00
CA ASN A 171 -0.33 33.83 -13.24
C ASN A 171 -1.83 33.97 -13.63
N GLY A 172 -2.67 33.00 -13.22
CA GLY A 172 -4.12 33.08 -13.39
C GLY A 172 -4.93 32.29 -12.36
N GLU A 173 -5.61 33.02 -11.45
CA GLU A 173 -6.66 32.59 -10.50
C GLU A 173 -6.64 31.17 -9.90
N VAL A 174 -6.49 31.09 -8.57
CA VAL A 174 -6.67 29.85 -7.79
C VAL A 174 -8.13 29.36 -7.89
N ALA A 175 -8.37 28.39 -8.77
CA ALA A 175 -9.66 27.75 -9.00
C ALA A 175 -10.12 26.95 -7.77
N SER A 176 -10.71 27.66 -6.80
CA SER A 176 -11.22 27.08 -5.56
C SER A 176 -12.23 25.96 -5.85
N ALA A 177 -11.91 24.74 -5.42
CA ALA A 177 -12.71 23.54 -5.70
C ALA A 177 -14.16 23.72 -5.23
N LYS A 178 -15.09 23.85 -6.19
CA LYS A 178 -16.52 24.01 -5.91
C LYS A 178 -17.11 22.70 -5.38
N ARG A 179 -17.07 22.54 -4.06
CA ARG A 179 -17.77 21.50 -3.29
C ARG A 179 -19.20 21.35 -3.82
N LEU A 180 -19.48 20.24 -4.49
CA LEU A 180 -20.77 19.98 -5.14
C LEU A 180 -21.85 19.87 -4.06
N LYS A 181 -22.72 20.89 -3.99
CA LYS A 181 -23.79 20.96 -3.00
C LYS A 181 -24.99 20.17 -3.52
N LEU A 182 -25.17 18.96 -2.99
CA LEU A 182 -26.38 18.17 -3.24
C LEU A 182 -27.57 18.91 -2.62
N ASN A 183 -28.58 19.24 -3.43
CA ASN A 183 -29.81 19.85 -2.95
C ASN A 183 -30.76 18.74 -2.48
N THR A 184 -31.19 18.81 -1.22
CA THR A 184 -32.16 17.87 -0.65
C THR A 184 -33.25 18.67 0.09
N ASP A 185 -34.18 19.20 -0.70
CA ASP A 185 -35.53 19.58 -0.31
C ASP A 185 -36.46 18.76 -1.24
N ASP A 186 -37.66 18.31 -0.85
CA ASP A 186 -38.50 18.84 0.22
C ASP A 186 -39.38 17.73 0.88
N THR A 187 -39.83 18.00 2.12
CA THR A 187 -40.94 17.48 2.97
C THR A 187 -41.71 16.16 2.64
N ALA A 188 -42.29 15.42 3.61
CA ALA A 188 -42.98 15.89 4.83
C ALA A 188 -43.19 14.82 5.94
N SER A 189 -43.45 15.30 7.17
CA SER A 189 -44.26 14.66 8.24
C SER A 189 -43.72 13.37 8.93
N THR A 190 -43.97 13.05 10.21
CA THR A 190 -44.53 13.69 11.44
C THR A 190 -44.34 12.71 12.61
N ALA A 191 -44.33 13.04 13.92
CA ALA A 191 -44.14 14.27 14.71
C ALA A 191 -44.15 13.88 16.23
N SER A 192 -43.90 14.85 17.14
CA SER A 192 -44.04 14.75 18.64
C SER A 192 -43.00 13.88 19.37
N ALA A 193 -42.58 14.13 20.62
CA ALA A 193 -42.84 15.21 21.61
C ALA A 193 -41.61 15.27 22.58
N SER A 194 -41.08 16.44 23.00
CA SER A 194 -41.48 17.27 24.17
C SER A 194 -41.19 16.62 25.56
N SER A 195 -40.62 17.27 26.59
CA SER A 195 -40.20 18.69 26.75
C SER A 195 -39.27 18.94 27.96
N SER A 196 -38.62 20.12 27.98
CA SER A 196 -38.28 20.95 29.17
C SER A 196 -37.20 20.43 30.18
N VAL A 197 -36.50 21.27 30.95
CA VAL A 197 -36.77 22.66 31.38
C VAL A 197 -35.53 23.59 31.32
N LEU A 198 -35.79 24.89 31.18
CA LEU A 198 -34.88 26.07 31.32
C LEU A 198 -35.03 26.65 32.78
N PRO A 199 -34.63 27.90 33.17
CA PRO A 199 -34.01 29.02 32.44
C PRO A 199 -32.88 29.80 33.18
N GLY A 200 -32.39 30.89 32.57
CA GLY A 200 -31.52 31.89 33.20
C GLY A 200 -30.85 32.91 32.26
N ASP A 201 -31.63 33.85 31.71
CA ASP A 201 -31.35 35.27 31.38
C ASP A 201 -29.93 35.70 30.88
N LEU A 202 -29.78 36.31 29.68
CA LEU A 202 -29.95 37.75 29.33
C LEU A 202 -28.95 38.69 30.07
N ASP A 203 -28.31 39.70 29.45
CA ASP A 203 -28.61 40.42 28.19
C ASP A 203 -27.35 41.04 27.49
N HIS A 204 -27.56 41.78 26.38
CA HIS A 204 -26.57 42.38 25.45
C HIS A 204 -25.50 43.33 26.04
N SER A 205 -24.27 43.33 25.47
CA SER A 205 -23.73 44.46 24.65
C SER A 205 -22.20 44.43 24.36
N THR A 206 -21.81 44.76 23.13
CA THR A 206 -20.47 45.26 22.69
C THR A 206 -20.16 46.65 23.28
N PRO A 207 -18.88 47.15 23.42
CA PRO A 207 -17.93 47.20 22.29
C PRO A 207 -16.38 47.38 22.53
N SER A 208 -15.62 47.24 21.43
CA SER A 208 -14.53 48.15 20.96
C SER A 208 -13.19 48.45 21.70
N LEU A 209 -12.11 48.22 20.93
CA LEU A 209 -10.98 49.13 20.60
C LEU A 209 -9.66 49.22 21.43
N LYS A 210 -8.56 49.02 20.68
CA LYS A 210 -7.25 49.74 20.68
C LYS A 210 -6.24 49.45 21.81
N LYS A 211 -5.02 48.98 21.45
CA LYS A 211 -3.76 49.75 21.20
C LYS A 211 -3.25 50.50 22.45
N LYS A 212 -1.98 50.34 22.86
CA LYS A 212 -0.73 50.90 22.28
C LYS A 212 0.52 50.21 22.89
N GLU A 213 1.80 50.48 22.60
CA GLU A 213 2.70 50.79 21.43
C GLU A 213 4.14 50.81 22.05
N VAL A 214 5.32 50.83 21.39
CA VAL A 214 5.72 51.24 20.04
C VAL A 214 6.95 50.46 19.50
N GLN A 215 7.58 51.00 18.45
CA GLN A 215 8.69 50.58 17.56
C GLN A 215 10.11 50.85 18.19
N ASN A 216 11.31 50.77 17.54
CA ASN A 216 11.67 50.83 16.09
C ASN A 216 13.14 50.41 15.77
N ALA A 217 13.46 50.25 14.45
CA ALA A 217 14.80 50.36 13.80
C ALA A 217 15.92 49.32 14.11
N SER A 218 17.01 49.12 13.34
CA SER A 218 17.28 49.16 11.86
C SER A 218 18.69 48.56 11.53
N ALA A 219 18.93 48.06 10.31
CA ALA A 219 20.21 47.47 9.83
C ALA A 219 21.22 48.53 9.26
N PRO A 220 22.34 48.24 8.51
CA PRO A 220 23.00 46.97 8.10
C PRO A 220 24.58 46.96 8.12
N ASN A 221 25.25 45.85 7.67
CA ASN A 221 26.36 45.82 6.64
C ASN A 221 27.48 44.71 6.73
N LYS A 222 27.93 44.26 5.53
CA LYS A 222 29.32 43.87 5.09
C LYS A 222 29.93 42.44 5.22
N ALA A 223 29.75 41.64 4.14
CA ALA A 223 30.73 40.99 3.22
C ALA A 223 31.93 40.06 3.64
N GLU A 224 32.35 39.23 2.65
CA GLU A 224 33.66 38.49 2.48
C GLU A 224 33.90 37.19 3.31
N THR A 225 34.48 36.06 2.83
CA THR A 225 34.96 35.58 1.48
C THR A 225 34.97 34.03 1.38
N LEU A 226 35.14 33.50 0.15
CA LEU A 226 35.11 32.12 -0.37
C LEU A 226 36.03 31.05 0.27
N SER A 227 35.69 29.77 0.06
CA SER A 227 36.63 28.66 -0.17
C SER A 227 36.00 27.59 -1.08
N GLU A 228 36.73 27.11 -2.10
CA GLU A 228 36.28 26.08 -3.06
C GLU A 228 37.19 24.84 -3.02
N CYS A 229 36.65 23.68 -3.39
CA CYS A 229 37.42 22.56 -3.93
C CYS A 229 36.59 21.78 -4.97
N SER A 230 37.16 21.55 -6.15
CA SER A 230 36.44 21.06 -7.33
C SER A 230 37.05 19.79 -7.93
N ALA A 231 36.24 18.73 -8.06
CA ALA A 231 36.36 17.62 -9.03
C ALA A 231 35.09 16.75 -8.92
N SER A 232 34.04 16.89 -9.75
CA SER A 232 33.89 16.73 -11.21
C SER A 232 33.69 15.26 -11.67
N SER A 233 32.99 15.10 -12.80
CA SER A 233 32.85 13.86 -13.59
C SER A 233 32.00 12.69 -13.06
N PHE A 234 30.69 12.89 -12.92
CA PHE A 234 29.71 11.85 -13.30
C PHE A 234 28.62 12.40 -14.21
N LEU A 235 28.99 12.70 -15.46
CA LEU A 235 28.03 12.76 -16.56
C LEU A 235 27.55 11.32 -16.85
N ARG A 236 26.44 10.92 -16.23
CA ARG A 236 25.66 9.75 -16.67
C ARG A 236 24.43 10.24 -17.43
N ASN A 237 24.00 9.46 -18.42
CA ASN A 237 22.91 9.80 -19.32
C ASN A 237 21.61 10.08 -18.54
N SER A 238 20.84 11.08 -18.98
CA SER A 238 19.49 11.36 -18.46
C SER A 238 18.46 10.37 -19.01
N GLU A 239 18.66 9.08 -18.76
CA GLU A 239 17.56 8.13 -18.80
C GLU A 239 16.64 8.44 -17.60
N CYS A 240 15.38 8.79 -17.88
CA CYS A 240 14.42 9.11 -16.84
C CYS A 240 14.18 7.86 -15.96
N PRO A 241 14.28 7.93 -14.61
CA PRO A 241 14.15 6.76 -13.75
C PRO A 241 12.86 5.95 -13.96
N ILE A 242 11.76 6.62 -14.34
CA ILE A 242 10.48 5.99 -14.69
C ILE A 242 10.64 4.99 -15.86
N LYS A 243 11.56 5.23 -16.81
CA LYS A 243 11.83 4.30 -17.93
C LYS A 243 12.51 3.02 -17.45
N GLU A 244 13.37 3.10 -16.44
CA GLU A 244 14.01 1.93 -15.83
C GLU A 244 12.98 1.12 -15.03
N VAL A 245 12.14 1.79 -14.23
CA VAL A 245 11.00 1.18 -13.52
C VAL A 245 10.06 0.46 -14.49
N ILE A 246 9.60 1.13 -15.55
CA ILE A 246 8.72 0.52 -16.58
C ILE A 246 9.38 -0.70 -17.23
N LYS A 247 10.68 -0.63 -17.55
CA LYS A 247 11.44 -1.73 -18.15
C LYS A 247 11.52 -2.94 -17.22
N ASP A 248 11.74 -2.73 -15.93
CA ASP A 248 11.77 -3.81 -14.94
C ASP A 248 10.38 -4.40 -14.67
N VAL A 249 9.32 -3.58 -14.59
CA VAL A 249 7.92 -4.05 -14.55
C VAL A 249 7.62 -4.92 -15.79
N CYS A 250 7.94 -4.43 -16.99
CA CYS A 250 7.75 -5.20 -18.23
C CYS A 250 8.54 -6.52 -18.25
N GLN A 251 9.75 -6.58 -17.67
CA GLN A 251 10.51 -7.83 -17.53
C GLN A 251 9.82 -8.85 -16.63
N VAL A 252 9.05 -8.42 -15.62
CA VAL A 252 8.23 -9.34 -14.80
C VAL A 252 6.97 -9.75 -15.53
N LEU A 253 6.26 -8.80 -16.15
CA LEU A 253 5.02 -9.07 -16.89
C LEU A 253 5.23 -10.07 -18.03
N GLN A 254 6.39 -10.06 -18.70
CA GLN A 254 6.77 -11.02 -19.75
C GLN A 254 6.91 -12.48 -19.27
N LYS A 255 6.91 -12.75 -17.96
CA LYS A 255 6.93 -14.11 -17.39
C LYS A 255 5.55 -14.65 -17.05
N GLY A 256 4.55 -13.78 -16.91
CA GLY A 256 3.18 -14.13 -16.53
C GLY A 256 2.32 -14.48 -17.75
N ASP A 257 1.30 -15.31 -17.54
CA ASP A 257 0.33 -15.69 -18.57
C ASP A 257 -0.73 -14.57 -18.77
N ALA A 258 -0.94 -13.77 -17.73
CA ALA A 258 -1.73 -12.53 -17.71
C ALA A 258 -1.27 -11.66 -16.53
N TYR A 259 -1.83 -10.46 -16.41
CA TYR A 259 -1.60 -9.61 -15.24
C TYR A 259 -2.87 -8.93 -14.73
N VAL A 260 -2.83 -8.57 -13.45
CA VAL A 260 -3.76 -7.62 -12.81
C VAL A 260 -2.95 -6.40 -12.39
N LEU A 261 -3.54 -5.21 -12.57
CA LEU A 261 -3.03 -3.96 -12.04
C LEU A 261 -3.96 -3.53 -10.92
N ASP A 262 -3.37 -3.21 -9.78
CA ASP A 262 -4.03 -2.73 -8.58
C ASP A 262 -3.39 -1.39 -8.16
N ILE A 263 -4.21 -0.51 -7.59
CA ILE A 263 -3.83 0.87 -7.25
C ILE A 263 -4.65 1.28 -6.03
N ASP A 264 -4.03 1.25 -4.86
CA ASP A 264 -4.62 1.89 -3.68
C ASP A 264 -4.32 3.40 -3.68
N LEU A 265 -5.17 4.16 -2.99
CA LEU A 265 -5.01 5.61 -2.85
C LEU A 265 -3.97 5.97 -1.76
N ASP A 266 -3.70 5.07 -0.82
CA ASP A 266 -2.64 5.23 0.19
C ASP A 266 -1.24 5.26 -0.45
N PHE A 267 -1.07 4.80 -1.71
CA PHE A 267 0.14 5.06 -2.51
C PHE A 267 0.50 6.56 -2.59
N PHE A 268 -0.50 7.43 -2.63
CA PHE A 268 -0.31 8.88 -2.76
C PHE A 268 -0.16 9.58 -1.40
N SER A 269 -0.79 9.08 -0.35
CA SER A 269 -0.66 9.61 1.00
C SER A 269 -1.20 8.67 2.09
N VAL A 270 -0.31 8.11 2.92
CA VAL A 270 -0.71 7.46 4.18
C VAL A 270 -0.73 8.44 5.35
N LYS A 271 -1.57 8.12 6.34
CA LYS A 271 -1.57 8.76 7.65
C LYS A 271 -1.07 7.78 8.71
N ASN A 272 -0.01 8.13 9.43
CA ASN A 272 0.41 7.39 10.63
C ASN A 272 -0.46 7.85 11.83
N PRO A 273 -1.39 7.02 12.35
CA PRO A 273 -2.32 7.45 13.39
C PRO A 273 -1.63 7.57 14.76
N PHE A 274 -0.58 6.79 15.02
CA PHE A 274 0.15 6.81 16.29
C PHE A 274 0.79 8.17 16.58
N LYS A 275 1.16 8.94 15.54
CA LYS A 275 1.66 10.32 15.67
C LYS A 275 0.61 11.35 16.08
N GLU A 276 -0.67 11.01 16.04
CA GLU A 276 -1.77 11.84 16.58
C GLU A 276 -2.33 11.29 17.90
N MET A 277 -2.27 9.98 18.12
CA MET A 277 -2.77 9.34 19.34
C MET A 277 -1.82 9.46 20.53
N TYR A 278 -0.51 9.61 20.29
CA TYR A 278 0.52 9.62 21.33
C TYR A 278 1.36 10.90 21.30
N THR A 279 1.85 11.32 22.46
CA THR A 279 2.88 12.36 22.54
C THR A 279 4.20 11.88 21.94
N GLN A 280 5.08 12.81 21.57
CA GLN A 280 6.40 12.47 21.00
C GLN A 280 7.20 11.50 21.89
N THR A 281 7.17 11.67 23.20
CA THR A 281 7.88 10.79 24.16
C THR A 281 7.22 9.40 24.29
N GLU A 282 5.89 9.31 24.23
CA GLU A 282 5.21 8.00 24.18
C GLU A 282 5.48 7.27 22.87
N TYR A 283 5.54 8.00 21.74
CA TYR A 283 5.91 7.45 20.44
C TYR A 283 7.37 6.95 20.43
N GLU A 284 8.31 7.70 21.03
CA GLU A 284 9.71 7.28 21.21
C GLU A 284 9.82 6.01 22.09
N LEU A 285 9.05 5.94 23.19
CA LEU A 285 8.98 4.74 24.04
C LEU A 285 8.40 3.53 23.30
N LEU A 286 7.39 3.72 22.44
CA LEU A 286 6.88 2.66 21.56
C LEU A 286 7.95 2.20 20.56
N GLN A 287 8.73 3.12 19.98
CA GLN A 287 9.84 2.76 19.09
C GLN A 287 10.98 2.01 19.81
N GLU A 288 11.18 2.22 21.12
CA GLU A 288 12.11 1.42 21.93
C GLU A 288 11.52 0.04 22.26
N LEU A 289 10.27 -0.02 22.73
CA LEU A 289 9.62 -1.26 23.17
C LEU A 289 9.40 -2.28 22.03
N TYR A 290 9.09 -1.82 20.82
CA TYR A 290 8.85 -2.67 19.65
C TYR A 290 10.10 -2.81 18.74
N ASN A 291 11.29 -2.51 19.24
CA ASN A 291 12.55 -2.57 18.49
C ASN A 291 13.05 -4.02 18.26
N PHE A 292 12.71 -4.62 17.12
CA PHE A 292 13.24 -5.93 16.73
C PHE A 292 14.60 -5.83 16.01
N LYS A 293 15.66 -6.29 16.70
CA LYS A 293 17.00 -6.47 16.12
C LYS A 293 17.17 -7.88 15.56
N LYS A 294 17.23 -8.00 14.24
CA LYS A 294 17.40 -9.28 13.54
C LYS A 294 18.73 -9.96 13.92
N PRO A 295 18.74 -11.26 14.24
CA PRO A 295 19.97 -12.02 14.43
C PRO A 295 20.87 -11.93 13.19
N HIS A 296 22.17 -11.72 13.40
CA HIS A 296 23.13 -11.74 12.30
C HIS A 296 23.21 -13.14 11.68
N ARG A 297 23.31 -13.22 10.34
CA ARG A 297 23.35 -14.48 9.57
C ARG A 297 24.47 -15.47 9.99
N ASN A 298 25.48 -14.97 10.72
CA ASN A 298 26.63 -15.73 11.19
C ASN A 298 26.67 -15.83 12.72
N ALA A 299 25.55 -15.65 13.42
CA ALA A 299 25.45 -15.93 14.85
C ALA A 299 25.48 -17.45 15.07
N THR A 300 26.67 -17.97 15.37
CA THR A 300 26.83 -19.29 15.98
C THR A 300 26.29 -19.27 17.41
N GLU A 301 25.79 -20.42 17.85
CA GLU A 301 25.51 -20.72 19.27
C GLU A 301 26.78 -20.59 20.15
#